data_AF-A0A336MUM5-F1
#
_entry.id   AF-A0A336MUM5-F1
#
_cell.length_a   1.000
_cell.length_b   1.000
_cell.length_c   1.000
_cell.angle_alpha   90.00
_cell.angle_beta   90.00
_cell.angle_gamma   90.00
#
_symmetry.space_group_name_H-M   'P 1'
#
loop_
_entity.id
_entity.type
_entity.pdbx_description
1 polymer ?
#
loop_
_entity_poly.entity_id
_entity_poly.type
_entity_poly.pdbx_seq_one_letter_code
_entity_poly.pdbx_strand_id
1 'polypeptide(L)'
;QNNFFQAFLLIAFVASLIENVHGQCYSCGIYSNVSCISETQYHPCINGMPDLTQIHRCPAGEVCAYNSRCLNETRYSPTCRLCNTCNRLKTFTCKTINTYLPCCGSSNTPMSFWELSCPTGLICNPAGTQERPCMQPVSWRDRPLCLEGENEFYASLTTTALPPFSQTPSPSITAWCQRENSTGIFPNKIDTSCRTYVRCYLENGEIVGVSERCATGTLFNPTTRVCDAAYTCV
;
A
#
# COMPACT_ATOMS: atom_id res chain seq x y z
N GLN A 1 17.85 12.75 56.06
CA GLN A 1 17.35 11.69 55.14
C GLN A 1 16.05 12.06 54.43
N ASN A 2 15.14 12.89 54.99
CA ASN A 2 13.88 13.27 54.33
C ASN A 2 14.00 14.13 53.06
N ASN A 3 14.98 15.03 52.97
CA ASN A 3 15.08 15.98 51.84
C ASN A 3 15.48 15.31 50.52
N PHE A 4 16.23 14.20 50.58
CA PHE A 4 16.69 13.49 49.39
C PHE A 4 15.54 12.71 48.73
N PHE A 5 14.65 12.14 49.55
CA PHE A 5 13.49 11.39 49.07
C PHE A 5 12.42 12.32 48.47
N GLN A 6 12.21 13.50 49.07
CA GLN A 6 11.31 14.51 48.50
C GLN A 6 11.82 15.10 47.19
N ALA A 7 13.13 15.35 47.06
CA ALA A 7 13.72 15.79 45.80
C ALA A 7 13.55 14.74 44.69
N PHE A 8 13.72 13.46 45.01
CA PHE A 8 13.51 12.37 44.05
C PHE A 8 12.06 12.25 43.60
N LEU A 9 11.10 12.42 44.53
CA LEU A 9 9.67 12.40 44.21
C LEU A 9 9.26 13.62 43.35
N LEU A 10 9.81 14.80 43.62
CA LEU A 10 9.58 16.00 42.79
C LEU A 10 10.16 15.84 41.38
N ILE A 11 11.36 15.29 41.24
CA ILE A 11 11.98 15.04 39.93
C ILE A 11 11.22 13.96 39.15
N ALA A 12 10.77 12.90 39.81
CA ALA A 12 9.93 11.87 39.19
C ALA A 12 8.53 12.40 38.79
N PHE A 13 7.97 13.31 39.57
CA PHE A 13 6.70 13.99 39.26
C PHE A 13 6.86 14.97 38.09
N VAL A 14 7.96 15.73 38.03
CA VAL A 14 8.27 16.60 36.88
C VAL A 14 8.59 15.78 35.62
N ALA A 15 9.28 14.63 35.74
CA ALA A 15 9.56 13.74 34.62
C ALA A 15 8.31 13.03 34.08
N SER A 16 7.30 12.75 34.92
CA SER A 16 6.01 12.20 34.50
C SER A 16 5.05 13.26 33.94
N LEU A 17 5.26 14.55 34.24
CA LEU A 17 4.61 15.65 33.51
C LEU A 17 5.19 15.86 32.09
N ILE A 18 6.35 15.27 31.80
CA ILE A 18 6.93 15.19 30.44
C ILE A 18 6.55 13.83 29.84
N GLU A 19 5.26 13.50 29.86
CA GLU A 19 4.76 12.44 28.99
C GLU A 19 4.79 12.95 27.55
N ASN A 20 5.81 12.49 26.82
CA ASN A 20 5.94 12.44 25.36
C ASN A 20 4.93 13.31 24.58
N VAL A 21 5.33 14.55 24.24
CA VAL A 21 4.66 15.37 23.22
C VAL A 21 5.01 14.77 21.85
N HIS A 22 4.65 13.51 21.63
CA HIS A 22 4.65 12.92 20.31
C HIS A 22 3.27 13.26 19.73
N GLY A 23 3.26 14.07 18.69
CA GLY A 23 2.03 14.37 17.98
C GLY A 23 1.32 13.07 17.60
N GLN A 24 0.02 12.97 17.90
CA GLN A 24 -0.75 11.79 17.57
C GLN A 24 -1.28 11.89 16.15
N CYS A 25 -1.25 10.77 15.43
CA CYS A 25 -1.89 10.69 14.12
C CYS A 25 -3.38 10.92 14.21
N TYR A 26 -3.95 11.48 13.13
CA TYR A 26 -5.38 11.76 13.02
C TYR A 26 -5.90 12.71 14.11
N SER A 27 -5.01 13.41 14.81
CA SER A 27 -5.34 14.39 15.85
C SER A 27 -4.95 15.79 15.41
N CYS A 28 -5.76 16.78 15.75
CA CYS A 28 -5.52 18.17 15.38
C CYS A 28 -4.44 18.82 16.26
N GLY A 29 -3.38 19.31 15.62
CA GLY A 29 -2.35 20.11 16.25
C GLY A 29 -2.89 21.43 16.78
N ILE A 30 -2.61 21.71 18.06
CA ILE A 30 -3.12 22.89 18.77
C ILE A 30 -2.57 24.20 18.18
N TYR A 31 -1.36 24.16 17.60
CA TYR A 31 -0.70 25.34 17.03
C TYR A 31 -0.70 25.38 15.49
N SER A 32 -0.76 24.22 14.83
CA SER A 32 -0.68 24.14 13.36
C SER A 32 -2.05 24.17 12.68
N ASN A 33 -3.12 23.86 13.43
CA ASN A 33 -4.45 23.55 12.92
C ASN A 33 -4.42 22.52 11.78
N VAL A 34 -3.56 21.50 11.90
CA VAL A 34 -3.56 20.36 10.97
C VAL A 34 -3.59 19.03 11.70
N SER A 35 -4.14 18.04 11.01
CA SER A 35 -4.14 16.65 11.43
C SER A 35 -3.37 15.82 10.40
N CYS A 36 -2.19 15.34 10.78
CA CYS A 36 -1.41 14.46 9.91
C CYS A 36 -2.11 13.12 9.73
N ILE A 37 -2.18 12.67 8.49
CA ILE A 37 -2.79 11.38 8.10
C ILE A 37 -1.82 10.48 7.34
N SER A 38 -0.67 11.00 6.90
CA SER A 38 0.44 10.22 6.38
C SER A 38 1.76 10.97 6.63
N GLU A 39 2.86 10.48 6.08
CA GLU A 39 4.16 11.12 6.23
C GLU A 39 4.17 12.52 5.61
N THR A 40 3.34 12.79 4.59
CA THR A 40 3.30 14.07 3.87
C THR A 40 1.90 14.62 3.68
N GLN A 41 0.87 13.96 4.20
CA GLN A 41 -0.52 14.38 4.03
C GLN A 41 -1.18 14.79 5.33
N TYR A 42 -2.10 15.76 5.23
CA TYR A 42 -2.88 16.24 6.35
C TYR A 42 -4.27 16.74 5.97
N HIS A 43 -5.15 16.76 6.95
CA HIS A 43 -6.39 17.53 6.93
C HIS A 43 -6.21 18.85 7.67
N PRO A 44 -6.80 19.96 7.19
CA PRO A 44 -6.90 21.17 7.98
C PRO A 44 -7.88 20.93 9.12
N CYS A 45 -7.69 21.63 10.23
CA CYS A 45 -8.56 21.52 11.40
C CYS A 45 -9.44 22.76 11.55
N ILE A 46 -10.73 22.54 11.79
CA ILE A 46 -11.72 23.58 12.06
C ILE A 46 -12.32 23.28 13.43
N ASN A 47 -12.21 24.23 14.36
CA ASN A 47 -12.67 24.08 15.75
C ASN A 47 -12.13 22.81 16.45
N GLY A 48 -10.86 22.47 16.19
CA GLY A 48 -10.20 21.30 16.77
C GLY A 48 -10.56 19.96 16.12
N MET A 49 -11.39 19.95 15.08
CA MET A 49 -11.80 18.74 14.35
C MET A 49 -11.20 18.72 12.94
N PRO A 50 -10.68 17.58 12.45
CA PRO A 50 -10.17 17.48 11.07
C PRO A 50 -11.30 17.65 10.06
N ASP A 51 -11.08 18.51 9.07
CA ASP A 51 -11.95 18.64 7.91
C ASP A 51 -11.59 17.57 6.86
N LEU A 52 -12.47 16.58 6.74
CA LEU A 52 -12.28 15.43 5.86
C LEU A 52 -12.67 15.71 4.41
N THR A 53 -13.12 16.93 4.08
CA THR A 53 -13.55 17.28 2.71
C THR A 53 -12.38 17.37 1.74
N GLN A 54 -11.19 17.73 2.23
CA GLN A 54 -10.00 17.91 1.42
C GLN A 54 -8.74 17.37 2.14
N ILE A 55 -7.87 16.70 1.38
CA ILE A 55 -6.52 16.33 1.80
C ILE A 55 -5.53 17.31 1.19
N HIS A 56 -4.62 17.80 2.02
CA HIS A 56 -3.48 18.58 1.57
C HIS A 56 -2.20 17.76 1.65
N ARG A 57 -1.26 18.10 0.78
CA ARG A 57 0.08 17.52 0.76
C ARG A 57 1.10 18.56 1.18
N CYS A 58 2.11 18.12 1.91
CA CYS A 58 3.32 18.91 2.10
C CYS A 58 4.09 19.03 0.78
N PRO A 59 4.82 20.14 0.59
CA PRO A 59 5.77 20.29 -0.50
C PRO A 59 6.77 19.12 -0.57
N ALA A 60 7.36 18.90 -1.75
CA ALA A 60 8.40 17.91 -1.91
C ALA A 60 9.58 18.18 -0.95
N GLY A 61 10.07 17.13 -0.28
CA GLY A 61 11.11 17.23 0.73
C GLY A 61 10.63 17.66 2.13
N GLU A 62 9.31 17.75 2.33
CA GLU A 62 8.71 18.06 3.64
C GLU A 62 7.77 16.97 4.13
N VAL A 63 7.79 16.76 5.44
CA VAL A 63 6.96 15.81 6.17
C VAL A 63 5.92 16.53 7.03
N CYS A 64 4.77 15.90 7.23
CA CYS A 64 3.71 16.42 8.09
C CYS A 64 4.14 16.38 9.56
N ALA A 65 4.00 17.53 10.22
CA ALA A 65 4.35 17.71 11.61
C ALA A 65 3.19 18.28 12.42
N TYR A 66 2.89 17.64 13.56
CA TYR A 66 1.77 17.99 14.43
C TYR A 66 1.72 19.48 14.82
N ASN A 67 2.85 20.11 15.14
CA ASN A 67 2.87 21.51 15.60
C ASN A 67 3.26 22.54 14.53
N SER A 68 3.73 22.10 13.35
CA SER A 68 4.30 23.01 12.35
C SER A 68 3.82 22.75 10.92
N ARG A 69 2.74 21.97 10.74
CA ARG A 69 2.14 21.59 9.45
C ARG A 69 3.07 20.77 8.56
N CYS A 70 4.08 21.40 7.96
CA CYS A 70 5.07 20.75 7.12
C CYS A 70 6.48 21.19 7.54
N LEU A 71 7.38 20.22 7.69
CA LEU A 71 8.76 20.43 8.12
C LEU A 71 9.71 19.67 7.20
N ASN A 72 10.91 20.19 7.02
CA ASN A 72 11.91 19.56 6.16
C ASN A 72 12.30 18.16 6.66
N GLU A 73 12.19 17.15 5.78
CA GLU A 73 12.39 15.73 6.10
C GLU A 73 13.84 15.38 6.52
N THR A 74 14.82 16.23 6.19
CA THR A 74 16.22 16.04 6.60
C THR A 74 16.46 16.33 8.07
N ARG A 75 15.57 17.10 8.71
CA ARG A 75 15.70 17.54 10.11
C ARG A 75 14.63 17.01 11.03
N TYR A 76 13.49 16.60 10.48
CA TYR A 76 12.33 16.19 11.25
C TYR A 76 11.75 14.90 10.70
N SER A 77 11.28 14.04 11.60
CA SER A 77 10.52 12.85 11.26
C SER A 77 9.03 13.19 11.11
N PRO A 78 8.31 12.45 10.23
CA PRO A 78 6.87 12.63 10.11
C PRO A 78 6.18 12.25 11.43
N THR A 79 5.14 13.03 11.79
CA THR A 79 4.25 12.66 12.90
C THR A 79 3.49 11.37 12.60
N CYS A 80 3.14 11.14 11.33
CA CYS A 80 2.42 9.96 10.90
C CYS A 80 3.22 9.06 9.99
N ARG A 81 3.75 8.00 10.58
CA ARG A 81 4.44 6.94 9.86
C ARG A 81 3.53 5.72 9.73
N LEU A 82 3.07 5.47 8.50
CA LEU A 82 2.11 4.40 8.21
C LEU A 82 2.70 3.27 7.36
N CYS A 83 3.88 3.50 6.78
CA CYS A 83 4.59 2.54 5.96
C CYS A 83 5.60 1.76 6.80
N ASN A 84 5.85 0.52 6.40
CA ASN A 84 6.74 -0.40 7.10
C ASN A 84 6.39 -0.59 8.60
N THR A 85 5.16 -0.25 8.99
CA THR A 85 4.63 -0.37 10.34
C THR A 85 3.31 -1.11 10.23
N CYS A 86 3.19 -2.23 10.94
CA CYS A 86 1.98 -3.03 10.86
C CYS A 86 0.76 -2.20 11.26
N ASN A 87 -0.34 -2.45 10.57
CA ASN A 87 -1.62 -1.85 10.90
C ASN A 87 -2.01 -2.20 12.35
N ARG A 88 -3.06 -1.55 12.86
CA ARG A 88 -3.55 -1.75 14.23
C ARG A 88 -3.83 -3.23 14.59
N LEU A 89 -4.17 -4.05 13.59
CA LEU A 89 -4.49 -5.47 13.77
C LEU A 89 -3.29 -6.39 13.62
N LYS A 90 -2.10 -5.85 13.33
CA LYS A 90 -0.84 -6.57 13.10
C LYS A 90 -0.95 -7.63 12.01
N THR A 91 -1.74 -7.36 10.97
CA THR A 91 -1.96 -8.31 9.86
C THR A 91 -1.10 -7.99 8.64
N PHE A 92 -0.88 -6.71 8.35
CA PHE A 92 -0.02 -6.27 7.24
C PHE A 92 0.51 -4.85 7.45
N THR A 93 1.50 -4.47 6.66
CA THR A 93 1.92 -3.08 6.43
C THR A 93 2.04 -2.81 4.95
N CYS A 94 1.76 -1.59 4.52
CA CYS A 94 2.19 -1.14 3.20
C CYS A 94 3.70 -0.88 3.20
N LYS A 95 4.37 -1.25 2.11
CA LYS A 95 5.79 -0.94 1.89
C LYS A 95 5.91 0.14 0.83
N THR A 96 5.33 -0.08 -0.34
CA THR A 96 5.22 0.91 -1.43
C THR A 96 3.75 1.31 -1.67
N ILE A 97 3.50 2.18 -2.66
CA ILE A 97 2.15 2.53 -3.11
C ILE A 97 1.31 1.31 -3.54
N ASN A 98 1.97 0.24 -3.99
CA ASN A 98 1.33 -0.96 -4.54
C ASN A 98 1.84 -2.27 -3.94
N THR A 99 2.73 -2.27 -2.95
CA THR A 99 3.17 -3.49 -2.26
C THR A 99 2.93 -3.44 -0.76
N TYR A 100 2.80 -4.62 -0.16
CA TYR A 100 2.57 -4.81 1.25
C TYR A 100 3.33 -6.03 1.78
N LEU A 101 3.54 -6.06 3.08
CA LEU A 101 4.17 -7.15 3.81
C LEU A 101 3.17 -7.68 4.83
N PRO A 102 3.02 -9.01 4.98
CA PRO A 102 2.28 -9.57 6.09
C PRO A 102 3.04 -9.30 7.40
N CYS A 103 2.29 -9.17 8.47
CA CYS A 103 2.83 -9.00 9.81
C CYS A 103 2.58 -10.25 10.65
N CYS A 104 3.53 -10.58 11.54
CA CYS A 104 3.33 -11.66 12.50
C CYS A 104 2.31 -11.21 13.55
N GLY A 105 1.18 -11.91 13.68
CA GLY A 105 0.04 -11.47 14.52
C GLY A 105 0.35 -11.20 16.01
N SER A 106 1.48 -11.68 16.54
CA SER A 106 1.94 -11.40 17.90
C SER A 106 2.90 -10.20 18.01
N SER A 107 3.64 -9.84 16.96
CA SER A 107 4.65 -8.78 16.97
C SER A 107 4.32 -7.65 15.99
N ASN A 108 4.79 -6.43 16.25
CA ASN A 108 4.68 -5.33 15.29
C ASN A 108 5.74 -5.45 14.17
N THR A 109 6.05 -6.67 13.73
CA THR A 109 7.17 -6.98 12.85
C THR A 109 6.68 -7.37 11.46
N PRO A 110 7.01 -6.58 10.43
CA PRO A 110 6.79 -6.95 9.03
C PRO A 110 7.68 -8.12 8.60
N MET A 111 7.12 -9.08 7.88
CA MET A 111 7.89 -10.17 7.26
C MET A 111 8.50 -9.68 5.94
N SER A 112 9.67 -9.04 6.02
CA SER A 112 10.38 -8.43 4.89
C SER A 112 10.66 -9.37 3.70
N PHE A 113 10.67 -10.69 3.94
CA PHE A 113 10.89 -11.71 2.92
C PHE A 113 9.62 -12.08 2.12
N TRP A 114 8.44 -11.60 2.53
CA TRP A 114 7.14 -11.90 1.91
C TRP A 114 6.45 -10.64 1.37
N GLU A 115 7.15 -9.91 0.49
CA GLU A 115 6.57 -8.77 -0.21
C GLU A 115 5.55 -9.22 -1.27
N LEU A 116 4.35 -8.64 -1.17
CA LEU A 116 3.21 -8.95 -2.02
C LEU A 116 2.77 -7.67 -2.74
N SER A 117 2.53 -7.77 -4.04
CA SER A 117 1.98 -6.66 -4.82
C SER A 117 0.45 -6.70 -4.80
N CYS A 118 -0.15 -5.52 -4.75
CA CYS A 118 -1.57 -5.36 -5.01
C CYS A 118 -1.90 -5.68 -6.47
N PRO A 119 -3.10 -6.22 -6.73
CA PRO A 119 -3.58 -6.43 -8.10
C PRO A 119 -3.52 -5.15 -8.93
N THR A 120 -3.42 -5.30 -10.25
CA THR A 120 -3.30 -4.18 -11.19
C THR A 120 -4.40 -3.13 -10.97
N GLY A 121 -4.01 -1.87 -10.91
CA GLY A 121 -4.90 -0.75 -10.64
C GLY A 121 -5.27 -0.58 -9.16
N LEU A 122 -4.96 -1.54 -8.28
CA LEU A 122 -5.15 -1.39 -6.84
C LEU A 122 -3.89 -0.85 -6.17
N ILE A 123 -4.11 -0.32 -4.97
CA ILE A 123 -3.05 0.28 -4.15
C ILE A 123 -3.01 -0.35 -2.78
N CYS A 124 -1.87 -0.23 -2.09
CA CYS A 124 -1.84 -0.55 -0.68
C CYS A 124 -2.45 0.60 0.14
N ASN A 125 -3.34 0.25 1.08
CA ASN A 125 -3.90 1.17 2.06
C ASN A 125 -3.55 0.73 3.49
N PRO A 126 -2.69 1.46 4.22
CA PRO A 126 -2.34 1.13 5.59
C PRO A 126 -3.50 1.33 6.58
N ALA A 127 -4.54 2.08 6.22
CA ALA A 127 -5.77 2.22 7.01
C ALA A 127 -6.92 1.29 6.55
N GLY A 128 -6.63 0.31 5.68
CA GLY A 128 -7.64 -0.59 5.10
C GLY A 128 -8.50 -1.32 6.15
N THR A 129 -9.66 -1.82 5.74
CA THR A 129 -10.54 -2.62 6.61
C THR A 129 -9.96 -4.00 6.85
N GLN A 130 -9.82 -4.37 8.13
CA GLN A 130 -9.51 -5.66 8.77
C GLN A 130 -8.54 -6.66 8.08
N GLU A 131 -8.68 -6.97 6.80
CA GLU A 131 -7.93 -8.02 6.08
C GLU A 131 -7.57 -7.69 4.62
N ARG A 132 -8.00 -6.57 4.06
CA ARG A 132 -7.79 -6.26 2.63
C ARG A 132 -6.82 -5.09 2.47
N PRO A 133 -5.52 -5.35 2.23
CA PRO A 133 -4.51 -4.29 2.04
C PRO A 133 -4.74 -3.52 0.74
N CYS A 134 -5.37 -4.16 -0.26
CA CYS A 134 -5.48 -3.63 -1.61
C CYS A 134 -6.86 -3.04 -1.92
N MET A 135 -6.90 -1.81 -2.43
CA MET A 135 -8.15 -1.09 -2.72
C MET A 135 -8.12 -0.35 -4.05
N GLN A 136 -9.31 -0.08 -4.61
CA GLN A 136 -9.49 0.67 -5.85
C GLN A 136 -8.99 2.12 -5.69
N PRO A 137 -8.51 2.77 -6.76
CA PRO A 137 -8.01 4.13 -6.70
C PRO A 137 -9.08 5.21 -6.64
N VAL A 138 -10.36 4.86 -6.72
CA VAL A 138 -11.44 5.83 -6.83
C VAL A 138 -12.05 6.15 -5.45
N SER A 139 -11.70 7.36 -5.01
CA SER A 139 -12.05 8.13 -3.79
C SER A 139 -11.33 7.78 -2.47
N TRP A 140 -10.06 8.25 -2.39
CA TRP A 140 -9.24 8.47 -1.19
C TRP A 140 -8.55 9.87 -1.27
N ARG A 141 -9.26 10.86 -1.85
CA ARG A 141 -8.71 12.07 -2.51
C ARG A 141 -7.59 12.74 -1.71
N ASP A 142 -6.29 12.62 -2.01
CA ASP A 142 -5.67 12.30 -3.30
C ASP A 142 -4.25 11.69 -3.17
N ARG A 143 -4.02 10.65 -2.33
CA ARG A 143 -2.83 9.72 -2.29
C ARG A 143 -1.41 10.27 -2.05
N PRO A 144 -0.34 9.46 -1.83
CA PRO A 144 -0.31 8.10 -1.32
C PRO A 144 0.17 8.07 0.14
N LEU A 145 -0.16 6.98 0.85
CA LEU A 145 0.27 6.82 2.23
C LEU A 145 1.71 6.31 2.35
N CYS A 146 2.23 5.69 1.28
CA CYS A 146 3.64 5.36 1.06
C CYS A 146 4.08 5.94 -0.28
N LEU A 147 5.16 6.74 -0.28
CA LEU A 147 5.67 7.44 -1.47
C LEU A 147 6.52 6.55 -2.37
N GLU A 148 7.13 5.51 -1.81
CA GLU A 148 7.96 4.58 -2.57
C GLU A 148 7.11 3.92 -3.68
N GLY A 149 7.63 3.92 -4.92
CA GLY A 149 6.95 3.35 -6.09
C GLY A 149 5.86 4.23 -6.74
N GLU A 150 5.61 5.45 -6.25
CA GLU A 150 4.51 6.28 -6.79
C GLU A 150 4.71 6.70 -8.25
N ASN A 151 5.93 7.09 -8.64
CA ASN A 151 6.22 7.55 -10.01
C ASN A 151 6.03 6.45 -11.05
N GLU A 152 6.43 5.22 -10.71
CA GLU A 152 6.27 4.04 -11.57
C GLU A 152 4.79 3.64 -11.70
N PHE A 153 4.02 3.77 -10.61
CA PHE A 153 2.58 3.53 -10.63
C PHE A 153 1.84 4.56 -11.49
N TYR A 154 2.13 5.86 -11.35
CA TYR A 154 1.52 6.89 -12.20
C TYR A 154 1.94 6.74 -13.67
N ALA A 155 3.20 6.40 -13.95
CA ALA A 155 3.66 6.09 -15.30
C ALA A 155 2.88 4.91 -15.91
N SER A 156 2.58 3.87 -15.12
CA SER A 156 1.73 2.76 -15.52
C SER A 156 0.25 3.14 -15.71
N LEU A 157 -0.26 4.15 -15.01
CA LEU A 157 -1.64 4.64 -15.14
C LEU A 157 -1.82 5.60 -16.33
N THR A 158 -0.82 6.42 -16.64
CA THR A 158 -0.84 7.37 -17.76
C THR A 158 -0.53 6.71 -19.11
N THR A 159 -0.05 5.46 -19.08
CA THR A 159 0.16 4.67 -20.29
C THR A 159 -1.18 4.08 -20.73
N THR A 160 -1.96 4.84 -21.53
CA THR A 160 -3.10 4.33 -22.31
C THR A 160 -2.65 3.42 -23.47
N ALA A 161 -1.36 3.15 -23.60
CA ALA A 161 -0.91 2.04 -24.43
C ALA A 161 -1.17 0.75 -23.66
N LEU A 162 -1.94 -0.15 -24.28
CA LEU A 162 -2.00 -1.56 -23.88
C LEU A 162 -0.58 -2.00 -23.48
N PRO A 163 -0.38 -2.68 -22.32
CA PRO A 163 0.92 -3.20 -21.95
C PRO A 163 1.49 -3.94 -23.16
N PRO A 164 2.75 -3.69 -23.55
CA PRO A 164 3.33 -4.35 -24.70
C PRO A 164 3.18 -5.86 -24.54
N PHE A 165 2.60 -6.49 -25.56
CA PHE A 165 2.49 -7.94 -25.63
C PHE A 165 3.89 -8.53 -25.56
N SER A 166 4.20 -9.13 -24.42
CA SER A 166 5.46 -9.81 -24.24
C SER A 166 5.23 -11.30 -24.41
N GLN A 167 5.78 -11.86 -25.49
CA GLN A 167 6.01 -13.31 -25.60
C GLN A 167 7.13 -13.76 -24.65
N THR A 168 7.73 -12.82 -23.89
CA THR A 168 8.75 -13.10 -22.90
C THR A 168 8.11 -13.47 -21.55
N PRO A 169 8.60 -14.51 -20.87
CA PRO A 169 8.18 -14.87 -19.52
C PRO A 169 8.21 -13.68 -18.56
N SER A 170 7.14 -13.49 -17.80
CA SER A 170 7.08 -12.51 -16.71
C SER A 170 7.37 -13.20 -15.38
N PRO A 171 8.25 -12.67 -14.51
CA PRO A 171 8.58 -13.29 -13.22
C PRO A 171 7.34 -13.58 -12.37
N SER A 172 6.35 -12.68 -12.41
CA SER A 172 5.10 -12.80 -11.68
C SER A 172 4.21 -13.95 -12.16
N ILE A 173 4.15 -14.16 -13.49
CA ILE A 173 3.34 -15.23 -14.11
C ILE A 173 4.05 -16.57 -13.97
N THR A 174 5.36 -16.59 -14.15
CA THR A 174 6.20 -17.77 -13.88
C THR A 174 6.02 -18.25 -12.44
N ALA A 175 6.09 -17.36 -11.44
CA ALA A 175 5.85 -17.73 -10.04
C ALA A 175 4.44 -18.27 -9.79
N TRP A 176 3.42 -17.80 -10.53
CA TRP A 176 2.07 -18.37 -10.47
C TRP A 176 2.04 -19.79 -11.05
N CYS A 177 2.59 -19.99 -12.26
CA CYS A 177 2.66 -21.30 -12.92
C CYS A 177 3.43 -22.34 -12.10
N GLN A 178 4.53 -21.94 -11.45
CA GLN A 178 5.30 -22.81 -10.56
C GLN A 178 4.51 -23.26 -9.33
N ARG A 179 3.65 -22.39 -8.77
CA ARG A 179 2.73 -22.77 -7.67
C ARG A 179 1.60 -23.67 -8.13
N GLU A 180 1.03 -23.40 -9.31
CA GLU A 180 0.03 -24.28 -9.91
C GLU A 180 0.63 -25.66 -10.21
N ASN A 181 1.96 -25.71 -10.40
CA ASN A 181 2.75 -26.92 -10.66
C ASN A 181 2.14 -27.75 -11.82
N SER A 182 1.64 -27.05 -12.83
CA SER A 182 0.93 -27.62 -13.96
C SER A 182 1.21 -26.81 -15.21
N THR A 183 1.37 -27.50 -16.33
CA THR A 183 1.47 -26.88 -17.65
C THR A 183 0.09 -26.83 -18.30
N GLY A 184 -0.12 -25.83 -19.16
CA GLY A 184 -1.39 -25.64 -19.86
C GLY A 184 -1.82 -24.18 -19.90
N ILE A 185 -3.09 -24.00 -20.28
CA ILE A 185 -3.72 -22.69 -20.41
C ILE A 185 -4.72 -22.50 -19.29
N PHE A 186 -4.63 -21.36 -18.61
CA PHE A 186 -5.38 -21.05 -17.40
C PHE A 186 -6.00 -19.64 -17.48
N PRO A 187 -7.11 -19.40 -16.77
CA PRO A 187 -7.70 -18.07 -16.74
C PRO A 187 -6.74 -17.06 -16.10
N ASN A 188 -6.58 -15.92 -16.76
CA ASN A 188 -5.86 -14.80 -16.16
C ASN A 188 -6.76 -14.14 -15.12
N LYS A 189 -6.61 -14.51 -13.85
CA LYS A 189 -7.42 -13.97 -12.73
C LYS A 189 -7.23 -12.47 -12.49
N ILE A 190 -6.24 -11.85 -13.15
CA ILE A 190 -5.99 -10.40 -13.09
C ILE A 190 -6.82 -9.66 -14.15
N ASP A 191 -7.19 -10.33 -15.24
CA ASP A 191 -7.96 -9.75 -16.33
C ASP A 191 -9.46 -9.96 -16.15
N THR A 192 -10.12 -8.92 -15.63
CA THR A 192 -11.58 -8.88 -15.47
C THR A 192 -12.34 -8.75 -16.80
N SER A 193 -11.65 -8.54 -17.92
CA SER A 193 -12.27 -8.50 -19.25
C SER A 193 -12.28 -9.87 -19.95
N CYS A 194 -11.67 -10.90 -19.35
CA CYS A 194 -11.47 -12.22 -19.93
C CYS A 194 -10.81 -12.20 -21.32
N ARG A 195 -10.11 -11.13 -21.70
CA ARG A 195 -9.46 -11.02 -23.02
C ARG A 195 -8.11 -11.74 -23.04
N THR A 196 -7.58 -12.11 -21.89
CA THR A 196 -6.26 -12.71 -21.73
C THR A 196 -6.31 -13.99 -20.91
N TYR A 197 -5.30 -14.82 -21.10
CA TYR A 197 -5.10 -16.08 -20.41
C TYR A 197 -3.63 -16.27 -20.06
N VAL A 198 -3.36 -17.12 -19.08
CA VAL A 198 -1.99 -17.51 -18.70
C VAL A 198 -1.65 -18.83 -19.37
N ARG A 199 -0.50 -18.88 -20.06
CA ARG A 199 0.07 -20.13 -20.56
C ARG A 199 1.29 -20.51 -19.71
N CYS A 200 1.18 -21.62 -19.02
CA CYS A 200 2.27 -22.25 -18.29
C CYS A 200 2.89 -23.36 -19.13
N TYR A 201 4.20 -23.36 -19.28
CA TYR A 201 4.91 -24.37 -20.05
C TYR A 201 6.27 -24.66 -19.43
N LEU A 202 6.84 -25.82 -19.78
CA LEU A 202 8.15 -26.21 -19.30
C LEU A 202 9.22 -25.66 -20.23
N GLU A 203 10.19 -24.94 -19.68
CA GLU A 203 11.35 -24.42 -20.41
C GLU A 203 12.60 -24.71 -19.59
N ASN A 204 13.58 -25.40 -20.18
CA ASN A 204 14.83 -25.81 -19.51
C ASN A 204 14.65 -26.57 -18.18
N GLY A 205 13.55 -27.31 -18.02
CA GLY A 205 13.25 -28.07 -16.80
C GLY A 205 12.54 -27.27 -15.70
N GLU A 206 12.28 -25.98 -15.91
CA GLU A 206 11.47 -25.15 -15.02
C GLU A 206 10.12 -24.82 -15.64
N ILE A 207 9.08 -24.73 -14.81
CA ILE A 207 7.78 -24.22 -15.26
C ILE A 207 7.88 -22.69 -15.34
N VAL A 208 7.60 -22.15 -16.52
CA VAL A 208 7.55 -20.71 -16.80
C VAL A 208 6.16 -20.30 -17.29
N GLY A 209 5.85 -19.00 -17.19
CA GLY A 209 4.52 -18.48 -17.46
C GLY A 209 4.53 -17.20 -18.29
N VAL A 210 3.62 -17.14 -19.26
CA VAL A 210 3.33 -15.95 -20.09
C VAL A 210 1.85 -15.61 -20.06
N SER A 211 1.51 -14.32 -20.24
CA SER A 211 0.13 -13.89 -20.47
C SER A 211 -0.07 -13.65 -21.96
N GLU A 212 -1.14 -14.19 -22.52
CA GLU A 212 -1.49 -14.06 -23.92
C GLU A 212 -2.92 -13.55 -24.09
N ARG A 213 -3.29 -13.14 -25.30
CA ARG A 213 -4.61 -12.57 -25.59
C ARG A 213 -5.39 -13.44 -26.54
N CYS A 214 -6.68 -13.54 -26.29
CA CYS A 214 -7.63 -14.05 -27.25
C CYS A 214 -7.71 -13.17 -28.49
N ALA A 215 -7.98 -13.79 -29.64
CA ALA A 215 -8.20 -13.08 -30.89
C ALA A 215 -9.37 -12.09 -30.76
N THR A 216 -9.35 -11.02 -31.54
CA THR A 216 -10.41 -10.01 -31.53
C THR A 216 -11.79 -10.66 -31.74
N GLY A 217 -12.72 -10.38 -30.83
CA GLY A 217 -14.07 -10.97 -30.86
C GLY A 217 -14.22 -12.28 -30.09
N THR A 218 -13.17 -12.75 -29.40
CA THR A 218 -13.23 -13.94 -28.53
C THR A 218 -12.79 -13.61 -27.12
N LEU A 219 -13.32 -14.33 -26.13
CA LEU A 219 -12.99 -14.22 -24.71
C LEU A 219 -12.55 -15.58 -24.15
N PHE A 220 -11.65 -15.59 -23.19
CA PHE A 220 -11.13 -16.81 -22.60
C PHE A 220 -12.18 -17.46 -21.69
N ASN A 221 -12.61 -18.65 -22.06
CA ASN A 221 -13.54 -19.47 -21.30
C ASN A 221 -12.75 -20.33 -20.29
N PRO A 222 -12.86 -20.09 -18.97
CA PRO A 222 -12.09 -20.83 -17.95
C PRO A 222 -12.49 -22.31 -17.84
N THR A 223 -13.73 -22.66 -18.25
CA THR A 223 -14.25 -24.02 -18.19
C THR A 223 -13.68 -24.88 -19.30
N THR A 224 -13.64 -24.35 -20.53
CA THR A 224 -13.12 -25.07 -21.71
C THR A 224 -11.64 -24.79 -21.98
N ARG A 225 -11.04 -23.81 -21.28
CA ARG A 225 -9.65 -23.37 -21.40
C ARG A 225 -9.25 -22.92 -22.81
N VAL A 226 -10.19 -22.31 -23.53
CA VAL A 226 -9.98 -21.79 -24.90
C VAL A 226 -10.61 -20.41 -25.07
N CYS A 227 -10.15 -19.67 -26.08
CA CYS A 227 -10.78 -18.43 -26.50
C CYS A 227 -12.04 -18.74 -27.33
N ASP A 228 -13.19 -18.31 -26.84
CA ASP A 228 -14.50 -18.62 -27.38
C ASP A 228 -15.25 -17.32 -27.71
N ALA A 229 -15.87 -17.27 -28.90
CA ALA A 229 -16.68 -16.13 -29.34
C ALA A 229 -18.04 -16.04 -28.62
N ALA A 230 -18.55 -17.18 -28.15
CA ALA A 230 -19.83 -17.28 -27.46
C ALA A 230 -19.71 -17.13 -25.93
N TYR A 231 -18.49 -17.15 -25.40
CA TYR A 231 -18.27 -16.99 -23.96
C TYR A 231 -18.52 -15.55 -23.52
N THR A 232 -19.30 -15.39 -22.45
CA THR A 232 -19.52 -14.11 -21.79
C THR A 232 -18.73 -14.11 -20.48
N CYS A 233 -17.88 -13.12 -20.28
CA CYS A 233 -17.10 -12.95 -19.06
C CYS A 233 -18.07 -12.65 -17.90
N VAL A 234 -17.99 -13.45 -16.83
CA VAL A 234 -18.83 -13.38 -15.62
C VAL A 234 -18.01 -13.02 -14.39
#